data_AF-A0A6A8Q409-F1
#
_entry.id   AF-A0A6A8Q409-F1
#
_cell.length_a   1.000
_cell.length_b   1.000
_cell.length_c   1.000
_cell.angle_alpha   90.00
_cell.angle_beta   90.00
_cell.angle_gamma   90.00
#
_symmetry.space_group_name_H-M   'P 1'
#
loop_
_entity.id
_entity.type
_entity.pdbx_description
1 polymer ?
#
loop_
_entity_poly.entity_id
_entity_poly.type
_entity_poly.pdbx_seq_one_letter_code
_entity_poly.pdbx_strand_id
1 'polypeptide(L)' 'MVDDENRMWVAVPMDVQNETYEWWILNPSGELLARLVLPEDQPIYDIKNGYLYSKKTNEETGAEYVVKYRIELTEKE' A
#
# COMPACT_ATOMS: atom_id res chain seq x y z
N MET A 1 4.79 2.99 8.17
CA MET A 1 3.47 3.21 8.82
C MET A 1 3.07 1.96 9.59
N VAL A 2 2.10 2.05 10.50
CA VAL A 2 1.57 0.90 11.26
C VAL A 2 0.06 0.86 11.08
N ASP A 3 -0.50 -0.32 10.81
CA ASP A 3 -1.95 -0.50 10.66
C ASP A 3 -2.64 -0.91 11.98
N ASP A 4 -3.96 -1.09 11.93
CA ASP A 4 -4.80 -1.47 13.08
C ASP A 4 -4.63 -2.93 13.54
N GLU A 5 -3.91 -3.75 12.77
CA GLU A 5 -3.48 -5.11 13.15
C GLU A 5 -2.04 -5.12 13.68
N ASN A 6 -1.45 -3.94 13.93
CA ASN A 6 -0.09 -3.73 14.42
C ASN A 6 1.00 -4.25 13.45
N ARG A 7 0.70 -4.36 12.15
CA ARG A 7 1.69 -4.67 11.12
C ARG A 7 2.42 -3.41 10.70
N MET A 8 3.71 -3.54 10.44
CA MET A 8 4.53 -2.45 9.91
C MET A 8 4.53 -2.48 8.39
N TRP A 9 4.31 -1.33 7.79
CA TRP A 9 4.33 -1.14 6.34
C TRP A 9 5.47 -0.19 5.97
N VAL A 10 6.44 -0.69 5.22
CA VAL A 10 7.67 0.01 4.85
C VAL A 10 7.69 0.23 3.34
N ALA A 11 7.79 1.48 2.91
CA ALA A 11 7.96 1.81 1.50
C ALA A 11 9.43 1.72 1.11
N VAL A 12 9.72 0.91 0.11
CA VAL A 12 11.03 0.81 -0.53
C VAL A 12 10.89 1.43 -1.93
N PRO A 13 11.53 2.59 -2.19
CA PRO A 13 11.51 3.18 -3.52
C PRO A 13 12.16 2.22 -4.51
N MET A 14 11.41 1.83 -5.53
CA MET A 14 11.95 1.08 -6.66
C MET A 14 12.53 2.07 -7.67
N ASP A 15 13.44 1.60 -8.53
CA ASP A 15 14.26 2.41 -9.45
C ASP A 15 13.52 3.62 -10.06
N VAL A 16 14.22 4.76 -10.17
CA VAL A 16 13.67 6.11 -10.45
C VAL A 16 12.88 6.18 -11.75
N GLN A 17 13.09 5.22 -12.65
CA GLN A 17 12.44 5.15 -13.96
C GLN A 17 11.01 4.57 -13.92
N ASN A 18 10.68 3.76 -12.91
CA ASN A 18 9.42 3.01 -12.89
C ASN A 18 8.38 3.59 -11.93
N GLU A 19 8.62 4.76 -11.33
CA GLU A 19 7.66 5.53 -10.49
C GLU A 19 6.80 4.63 -9.58
N THR A 20 7.44 3.68 -8.90
CA THR A 20 6.78 2.64 -8.10
C THR A 20 7.46 2.47 -6.75
N TYR A 21 6.67 2.10 -5.75
CA TYR A 21 7.14 1.70 -4.43
C TYR A 21 6.82 0.21 -4.20
N GLU A 22 7.83 -0.54 -3.75
CA GLU A 22 7.60 -1.85 -3.15
C GLU A 22 7.30 -1.65 -1.66
N TRP A 23 6.11 -2.03 -1.24
CA TRP A 23 5.66 -2.00 0.15
C TRP A 23 5.92 -3.35 0.81
N TRP A 24 6.73 -3.34 1.86
CA TRP A 24 6.97 -4.51 2.69
C TRP A 24 6.04 -4.48 3.89
N ILE A 25 5.30 -5.58 4.08
CA ILE A 25 4.37 -5.77 5.19
C ILE A 25 5.05 -6.70 6.18
N LEU A 26 5.35 -6.20 7.37
CA LEU A 26 6.06 -6.92 8.42
C LEU A 26 5.14 -7.13 9.62
N ASN A 27 5.29 -8.25 10.31
CA ASN A 27 4.66 -8.46 11.61
C ASN A 27 5.37 -7.62 12.71
N PRO A 28 4.84 -7.56 13.94
CA PRO A 28 5.46 -6.79 15.03
C PRO A 28 6.90 -7.20 15.39
N SER A 29 7.31 -8.44 15.09
CA SER A 29 8.70 -8.88 15.31
C SER A 29 9.65 -8.52 14.17
N GLY A 30 9.15 -7.92 13.08
CA GLY A 30 9.93 -7.54 11.91
C GLY A 30 10.04 -8.64 10.85
N GLU A 31 9.30 -9.74 10.98
CA GLU A 31 9.24 -10.79 9.98
C GLU A 31 8.41 -10.32 8.77
N LEU A 32 8.92 -10.57 7.56
CA LEU A 32 8.25 -10.21 6.32
C LEU A 32 7.06 -11.14 6.05
N LEU A 33 5.85 -10.58 6.07
CA LEU A 33 4.61 -11.28 5.76
C LEU A 33 4.29 -11.28 4.27
N ALA A 34 4.47 -10.13 3.61
CA ALA A 34 4.13 -9.97 2.20
C ALA A 34 4.83 -8.75 1.57
N ARG A 35 4.79 -8.70 0.25
CA ARG A 35 5.21 -7.54 -0.56
C ARG A 35 4.10 -7.14 -1.51
N LEU A 36 3.94 -5.84 -1.72
CA LEU A 36 2.98 -5.26 -2.65
C LEU A 36 3.68 -4.17 -3.46
N VAL A 37 3.47 -4.12 -4.77
CA VAL A 37 3.97 -3.00 -5.59
C VAL A 37 2.82 -2.05 -5.85
N LEU A 38 3.02 -0.77 -5.56
CA LEU A 38 2.09 0.30 -5.87
C LEU A 38 2.80 1.36 -6.71
N PRO A 39 2.09 1.98 -7.68
CA PRO A 39 2.61 3.14 -8.38
C PRO A 39 2.68 4.35 -7.43
N GLU A 40 3.61 5.26 -7.69
CA GLU A 40 3.88 6.46 -6.88
C GLU A 40 2.68 7.42 -6.84
N ASP A 41 1.93 7.50 -7.93
CA ASP A 41 0.70 8.27 -8.06
C ASP A 41 -0.47 7.73 -7.21
N GLN A 42 -0.29 6.58 -6.56
CA GLN A 42 -1.27 5.94 -5.70
C GLN A 42 -0.77 5.86 -4.24
N PRO A 43 -0.69 7.00 -3.53
CA PRO A 43 -0.21 7.04 -2.16
C PRO A 43 -1.16 6.29 -1.21
N ILE A 44 -0.59 5.59 -0.23
CA ILE A 44 -1.38 5.00 0.86
C ILE A 44 -1.73 6.09 1.86
N TYR A 45 -3.03 6.25 2.12
CA TYR A 45 -3.54 7.23 3.07
C TYR A 45 -3.80 6.63 4.45
N ASP A 46 -4.39 5.43 4.49
CA ASP A 46 -4.75 4.73 5.71
C ASP A 46 -4.85 3.22 5.45
N ILE A 47 -4.67 2.40 6.47
CA ILE A 47 -4.80 0.95 6.40
C ILE A 47 -5.57 0.51 7.64
N LYS A 48 -6.81 0.08 7.43
CA LYS A 48 -7.69 -0.33 8.53
C LYS A 48 -8.80 -1.25 8.10
N ASN A 49 -9.29 -2.06 9.04
CA ASN A 49 -10.40 -3.00 8.87
C ASN A 49 -10.19 -3.96 7.68
N GLY A 50 -8.94 -4.37 7.43
CA GLY A 50 -8.59 -5.23 6.29
C GLY A 50 -8.62 -4.54 4.92
N TYR A 51 -8.62 -3.21 4.88
CA TYR A 51 -8.56 -2.43 3.64
C TYR A 51 -7.40 -1.44 3.62
N LEU A 52 -6.79 -1.30 2.44
CA LEU A 52 -5.87 -0.21 2.10
C LEU A 52 -6.69 0.92 1.46
N TYR A 53 -6.59 2.12 2.01
CA TYR A 53 -7.24 3.31 1.49
C TYR A 53 -6.22 4.18 0.77
N SER A 54 -6.57 4.60 -0.44
CA SER A 54 -5.76 5.49 -1.27
C SER A 54 -6.64 6.59 -1.87
N LYS A 55 -6.00 7.63 -2.41
CA LYS A 55 -6.66 8.68 -3.16
C LYS A 55 -6.34 8.53 -4.63
N LYS A 56 -7.36 8.73 -5.47
CA LYS A 56 -7.19 8.87 -6.91
C LYS A 56 -7.77 10.20 -7.36
N THR A 57 -7.05 10.87 -8.23
CA THR A 57 -7.53 12.08 -8.90
C THR A 57 -7.96 11.69 -10.30
N ASN A 58 -9.19 12.04 -10.66
CA ASN A 58 -9.62 11.95 -12.06
C ASN A 58 -8.94 13.09 -12.83
N GLU A 59 -8.02 12.75 -13.74
CA GLU A 59 -7.18 13.73 -14.45
C GLU A 59 -7.99 14.71 -15.32
N GLU A 60 -9.14 14.28 -15.86
CA GLU A 60 -9.97 15.11 -16.73
C GLU A 60 -10.76 16.17 -15.96
N THR A 61 -11.19 15.84 -14.73
CA THR A 61 -12.11 16.67 -13.94
C THR A 61 -11.46 17.29 -12.71
N GLY A 62 -10.28 16.81 -12.31
CA GLY A 62 -9.61 17.16 -11.06
C GLY A 62 -10.30 16.63 -9.80
N ALA A 63 -11.35 15.81 -9.93
CA ALA A 63 -12.09 15.29 -8.79
C ALA A 63 -11.26 14.23 -8.03
N GLU A 64 -11.14 14.38 -6.71
CA GLU A 64 -10.50 13.39 -5.83
C GLU A 64 -11.51 12.37 -5.31
N TYR A 65 -11.12 11.09 -5.34
CA TYR A 65 -11.89 9.98 -4.81
C TYR A 65 -11.05 9.19 -3.82
N VAL A 66 -11.68 8.80 -2.71
CA VAL A 66 -11.10 7.77 -1.84
C VAL A 66 -11.48 6.41 -2.40
N VAL A 67 -10.47 5.62 -2.74
CA VAL A 67 -10.63 4.23 -3.16
C VAL A 67 -10.13 3.31 -2.05
N LYS A 68 -10.74 2.13 -1.93
CA LYS A 68 -10.32 1.11 -0.98
C LYS A 68 -10.04 -0.21 -1.68
N TYR A 69 -8.99 -0.89 -1.27
CA TYR A 69 -8.57 -2.19 -1.77
C TYR A 69 -8.64 -3.19 -0.61
N ARG A 70 -9.30 -4.33 -0.82
CA ARG A 70 -9.32 -5.40 0.19
C ARG A 70 -7.95 -6.05 0.24
N ILE A 71 -7.43 -6.25 1.44
CA ILE A 71 -6.17 -6.93 1.66
C ILE A 71 -6.45 -8.42 1.83
N GLU A 72 -5.85 -9.23 0.97
CA GLU A 72 -5.89 -10.69 1.05
C GLU A 72 -4.44 -11.18 0.98
N LEU A 73 -3.98 -11.84 2.05
CA LEU A 73 -2.65 -12.44 2.12
C LEU A 73 -2.77 -13.89 1.65
N THR A 74 -2.06 -14.24 0.58
CA THR A 74 -1.99 -15.59 0.04
C THR A 74 -0.58 -16.13 0.19
N GLU A 75 -0.46 -17.42 0.48
CA GLU A 75 0.83 -18.11 0.41
C GLU A 75 1.35 -18.05 -1.03
N LYS A 76 2.66 -17.86 -1.18
CA LYS A 76 3.31 -17.88 -2.49
C LYS A 76 3.53 -19.35 -2.86
N GLU A 77 2.82 -19.83 -3.89
CA GLU A 77 3.08 -21.14 -4.51
C GLU A 77 4.50 -21.23 -5.10
#